data_AF-A0A1M6LQL8-F1
#
_entry.id   AF-A0A1M6LQL8-F1
#
_cell.length_a   1.000
_cell.length_b   1.000
_cell.length_c   1.000
_cell.angle_alpha   90.00
_cell.angle_beta   90.00
_cell.angle_gamma   90.00
#
_symmetry.space_group_name_H-M   'P 1'
#
loop_
_entity.id
_entity.type
_entity.pdbx_description
1 polymer ?
#
loop_
_entity_poly.entity_id
_entity_poly.type
_entity_poly.pdbx_seq_one_letter_code
_entity_poly.pdbx_strand_id
1 'polypeptide(L)'
;MRRKKIFCILIAVMFFGMNIASAWACSIAGATGSATVDGRPVIWKNRDSWGSENCWKTFAYYHKTSNNEFDKFNYVGVTDADTKVYYSDPKKVKEQEKERTNEPIDLTPITEPIHPYKYYPWAGANEKGLGLVQTSAHTLSRDFQQEQGFTPDQDPNGIDNKTLNHMILCSCETVDEVEQLLRDTNNGWYDGSTARNTNSIIMVFDKYGNMATFEVSGADFTRDNVSEEYTPQNFPGYSYPIYPAVHEDDKDLENPSDGEYNGYDWRTNFARVDYERDDGFKYFVDEHRTYVEDNQVVNGEQGQDGIDDREYSTSTVKRWGRIGIRMDDPHDKDYRYFIQKEVGAYGIGQIYDIETLARSIGDLPYTNENGEAQKATGWHLSRFCTTFSVVITGSKASDSDDGKLITMWLAQGEPSHTIFIPIFPFAGEPPEILNDMYLYSNEKRHLLYDYQDTDGDGDDNECTGYTEERNADHSINLALLTGNGYYGQGGIQRPIFLTENWAYNKYNQKMFNIRYQLDNNFITDDELRQNLKEWQENIAQTMKTHYINGTYPNEALTDETSK
;
A
#
# COMPACT_ATOMS: atom_id res chain seq x y z
N MET A 1 -35.97 -38.58 -24.79
CA MET A 1 -34.50 -38.41 -24.86
C MET A 1 -34.01 -36.97 -25.12
N ARG A 2 -34.76 -36.10 -25.84
CA ARG A 2 -34.36 -34.69 -26.11
C ARG A 2 -34.50 -33.71 -24.93
N ARG A 3 -35.46 -33.89 -24.02
CA ARG A 3 -35.69 -32.97 -22.88
C ARG A 3 -34.63 -33.06 -21.76
N LYS A 4 -33.98 -34.21 -21.57
CA LYS A 4 -32.91 -34.38 -20.57
C LYS A 4 -31.59 -33.72 -21.00
N LYS A 5 -31.32 -33.60 -22.31
CA LYS A 5 -30.11 -32.95 -22.84
C LYS A 5 -30.18 -31.42 -22.75
N ILE A 6 -31.38 -30.83 -22.87
CA ILE A 6 -31.59 -29.38 -22.73
C ILE A 6 -31.44 -28.95 -21.27
N PHE A 7 -31.87 -29.78 -20.31
CA PHE A 7 -31.71 -29.51 -18.88
C PHE A 7 -30.24 -29.56 -18.42
N CYS A 8 -29.44 -30.48 -18.95
CA CYS A 8 -28.00 -30.53 -18.65
C CYS A 8 -27.21 -29.36 -19.28
N ILE A 9 -27.63 -28.84 -20.44
CA ILE A 9 -27.00 -27.65 -21.05
C ILE A 9 -27.34 -26.38 -20.27
N LEU A 10 -28.57 -26.24 -19.76
CA LEU A 10 -28.95 -25.10 -18.91
C LEU A 10 -28.23 -25.10 -17.56
N ILE A 11 -27.99 -26.27 -16.97
CA ILE A 11 -27.16 -26.40 -15.75
C ILE A 11 -25.69 -26.11 -16.06
N ALA A 12 -25.15 -26.58 -17.18
CA ALA A 12 -23.78 -26.27 -17.58
C ALA A 12 -23.57 -24.78 -17.91
N VAL A 13 -24.58 -24.10 -18.46
CA VAL A 13 -24.55 -22.64 -18.70
C VAL A 13 -24.75 -21.84 -17.41
N MET A 14 -25.51 -22.35 -16.43
CA MET A 14 -25.57 -21.76 -15.08
C MET A 14 -24.29 -21.96 -14.27
N PHE A 15 -23.56 -23.07 -14.46
CA PHE A 15 -22.27 -23.30 -13.80
C PHE A 15 -21.08 -22.59 -14.46
N PHE A 16 -21.19 -22.18 -15.73
CA PHE A 16 -20.19 -21.34 -16.40
C PHE A 16 -20.41 -19.84 -16.24
N GLY A 17 -21.49 -19.43 -15.56
CA GLY A 17 -21.85 -18.02 -15.36
C GLY A 17 -21.31 -17.38 -14.08
N MET A 18 -20.63 -18.13 -13.21
CA MET A 18 -19.98 -17.58 -12.01
C MET A 18 -18.47 -17.48 -12.25
N ASN A 19 -18.07 -16.60 -13.18
CA ASN A 19 -16.75 -16.00 -13.03
C ASN A 19 -16.89 -14.99 -11.90
N ILE A 20 -16.42 -15.36 -10.72
CA ILE A 20 -16.21 -14.39 -9.65
C ILE A 20 -15.14 -13.44 -10.18
N ALA A 21 -15.55 -12.24 -10.58
CA ALA A 21 -14.65 -11.15 -10.87
C ALA A 21 -13.70 -11.01 -9.68
N SER A 22 -12.41 -11.20 -9.93
CA SER A 22 -11.40 -11.29 -8.89
C SER A 22 -11.15 -9.90 -8.30
N ALA A 23 -11.43 -9.71 -7.02
CA ALA A 23 -11.30 -8.42 -6.34
C ALA A 23 -9.84 -8.12 -6.01
N TRP A 24 -9.25 -7.12 -6.68
CA TRP A 24 -7.93 -6.52 -6.47
C TRP A 24 -7.97 -5.64 -5.23
N ALA A 25 -7.31 -6.00 -4.12
CA ALA A 25 -7.53 -5.29 -2.86
C ALA A 25 -6.30 -4.78 -2.12
N CYS A 26 -5.46 -3.98 -2.77
CA CYS A 26 -4.49 -3.17 -2.02
C CYS A 26 -5.22 -2.13 -1.13
N SER A 27 -4.52 -1.63 -0.11
CA SER A 27 -5.01 -0.57 0.79
C SER A 27 -3.99 0.56 0.87
N ILE A 28 -4.45 1.82 0.85
CA ILE A 28 -3.62 3.01 1.06
C ILE A 28 -4.29 3.98 2.04
N ALA A 29 -3.47 4.76 2.75
CA ALA A 29 -3.95 5.83 3.61
C ALA A 29 -2.85 6.87 3.80
N GLY A 30 -3.24 8.07 4.22
CA GLY A 30 -2.32 9.16 4.50
C GLY A 30 -2.86 10.16 5.51
N ALA A 31 -1.96 10.90 6.14
CA ALA A 31 -2.26 12.01 7.04
C ALA A 31 -1.24 13.13 6.87
N THR A 32 -1.65 14.39 7.04
CA THR A 32 -0.79 15.57 6.98
C THR A 32 -1.27 16.69 7.91
N GLY A 33 -0.46 17.73 8.11
CA GLY A 33 -0.82 18.91 8.88
C GLY A 33 -1.09 18.60 10.36
N SER A 34 -2.13 19.20 10.93
CA SER A 34 -2.51 18.97 12.34
C SER A 34 -2.98 17.55 12.64
N ALA A 35 -3.27 16.74 11.64
CA ALA A 35 -3.56 15.31 11.85
C ALA A 35 -2.30 14.50 12.19
N THR A 36 -1.08 15.06 12.02
CA THR A 36 0.17 14.40 12.36
C THR A 36 0.90 15.03 13.53
N VAL A 37 1.68 14.23 14.26
CA VAL A 37 2.36 14.65 15.52
C VAL A 37 3.29 15.85 15.32
N ASP A 38 3.92 15.96 14.15
CA ASP A 38 4.94 16.97 13.86
C ASP A 38 4.63 17.82 12.61
N GLY A 39 3.44 17.67 12.04
CA GLY A 39 2.98 18.37 10.84
C GLY A 39 3.50 17.81 9.52
N ARG A 40 4.29 16.73 9.52
CA ARG A 40 4.80 16.12 8.28
C ARG A 40 3.79 15.12 7.72
N PRO A 41 3.68 15.01 6.39
CA PRO A 41 2.80 14.03 5.79
C PRO A 41 3.35 12.62 5.99
N VAL A 42 2.45 11.66 6.14
CA VAL A 42 2.78 10.23 6.16
C VAL A 42 1.76 9.53 5.27
N ILE A 43 2.23 8.71 4.33
CA ILE A 43 1.38 7.83 3.51
C ILE A 43 1.79 6.38 3.71
N TRP A 44 0.85 5.46 3.47
CA TRP A 44 1.01 4.05 3.70
C TRP A 44 0.37 3.23 2.58
N LYS A 45 0.93 2.04 2.34
CA LYS A 45 0.38 1.02 1.46
C LYS A 45 0.61 -0.37 2.00
N ASN A 46 -0.44 -1.19 2.01
CA ASN A 46 -0.33 -2.64 1.89
C ASN A 46 -0.57 -3.04 0.44
N ARG A 47 0.37 -3.82 -0.12
CA ARG A 47 0.22 -4.37 -1.46
C ARG A 47 -0.25 -5.81 -1.41
N ASP A 48 -1.45 -6.05 -1.88
CA ASP A 48 -2.00 -7.39 -2.05
C ASP A 48 -1.85 -7.83 -3.51
N SER A 49 -1.34 -9.04 -3.73
CA SER A 49 -1.13 -9.60 -5.07
C SER A 49 -1.17 -11.12 -5.07
N TRP A 50 -1.74 -11.66 -6.15
CA TRP A 50 -1.89 -13.08 -6.48
C TRP A 50 -1.55 -13.35 -7.96
N GLY A 51 -0.92 -12.37 -8.63
CA GLY A 51 -0.76 -12.36 -10.08
C GLY A 51 0.23 -13.37 -10.63
N SER A 52 1.17 -13.85 -9.80
CA SER A 52 2.16 -14.85 -10.21
C SER A 52 2.80 -15.57 -9.01
N GLU A 53 3.48 -16.69 -9.28
CA GLU A 53 4.43 -17.38 -8.39
C GLU A 53 5.54 -16.50 -7.81
N ASN A 54 5.81 -15.33 -8.39
CA ASN A 54 6.95 -14.48 -8.05
C ASN A 54 6.55 -13.14 -7.43
N CYS A 55 5.26 -12.84 -7.28
CA CYS A 55 4.78 -11.54 -6.81
C CYS A 55 5.18 -11.22 -5.35
N TRP A 56 5.58 -12.22 -4.59
CA TRP A 56 6.09 -12.10 -3.22
C TRP A 56 7.58 -11.76 -3.13
N LYS A 57 8.33 -11.95 -4.23
CA LYS A 57 9.76 -11.61 -4.32
C LYS A 57 9.90 -10.10 -4.47
N THR A 58 9.68 -9.40 -3.37
CA THR A 58 9.64 -7.94 -3.30
C THR A 58 10.99 -7.39 -2.89
N PHE A 59 11.37 -6.24 -3.44
CA PHE A 59 12.63 -5.57 -3.12
C PHE A 59 12.55 -4.07 -3.40
N ALA A 60 13.40 -3.31 -2.71
CA ALA A 60 13.64 -1.91 -3.05
C ALA A 60 14.70 -1.81 -4.15
N TYR A 61 14.57 -0.85 -5.04
CA TYR A 61 15.58 -0.54 -6.06
C TYR A 61 15.76 0.97 -6.20
N TYR A 62 16.95 1.36 -6.65
CA TYR A 62 17.24 2.74 -7.02
C TYR A 62 17.07 2.94 -8.51
N HIS A 63 16.31 3.96 -8.88
CA HIS A 63 16.30 4.50 -10.23
C HIS A 63 17.23 5.69 -10.29
N LYS A 64 18.28 5.57 -11.10
CA LYS A 64 19.16 6.68 -11.43
C LYS A 64 18.63 7.40 -12.66
N THR A 65 18.43 8.71 -12.53
CA THR A 65 17.96 9.54 -13.62
C THR A 65 18.91 9.54 -14.82
N SER A 66 18.35 9.54 -16.02
CA SER A 66 19.07 9.79 -17.27
C SER A 66 19.26 11.30 -17.57
N ASN A 67 18.78 12.19 -16.69
CA ASN A 67 18.87 13.65 -16.81
C ASN A 67 18.33 14.19 -18.15
N ASN A 68 17.19 13.66 -18.58
CA ASN A 68 16.46 14.17 -19.74
C ASN A 68 15.20 14.92 -19.29
N GLU A 69 14.43 15.46 -20.25
CA GLU A 69 13.26 16.29 -19.95
C GLU A 69 12.14 15.54 -19.18
N PHE A 70 12.07 14.21 -19.27
CA PHE A 70 11.05 13.38 -18.63
C PHE A 70 11.57 12.53 -17.47
N ASP A 71 12.86 12.25 -17.44
CA ASP A 71 13.51 11.51 -16.38
C ASP A 71 14.54 12.47 -15.76
N LYS A 72 14.10 13.19 -14.73
CA LYS A 72 14.80 14.30 -14.07
C LYS A 72 15.34 13.93 -12.69
N PHE A 73 14.65 13.03 -11.97
CA PHE A 73 14.90 12.79 -10.56
C PHE A 73 15.28 11.34 -10.27
N ASN A 74 16.26 11.17 -9.39
CA ASN A 74 16.50 9.87 -8.80
C ASN A 74 15.37 9.51 -7.84
N TYR A 75 15.04 8.23 -7.76
CA TYR A 75 14.05 7.75 -6.79
C TYR A 75 14.38 6.36 -6.26
N VAL A 76 13.82 6.03 -5.10
CA VAL A 76 13.77 4.65 -4.60
C VAL A 76 12.35 4.13 -4.76
N GLY A 77 12.23 3.00 -5.43
CA GLY A 77 10.95 2.32 -5.67
C GLY A 77 10.92 0.97 -4.96
N VAL A 78 9.72 0.52 -4.60
CA VAL A 78 9.46 -0.85 -4.16
C VAL A 78 8.76 -1.57 -5.30
N THR A 79 9.25 -2.77 -5.61
CA THR A 79 8.74 -3.57 -6.72
C THR A 79 8.71 -5.06 -6.38
N ASP A 80 8.25 -5.86 -7.32
CA ASP A 80 8.33 -7.31 -7.31
C ASP A 80 8.97 -7.83 -8.61
N ALA A 81 9.24 -9.14 -8.65
CA ALA A 81 9.82 -9.79 -9.80
C ALA A 81 8.91 -9.79 -11.06
N ASP A 82 7.62 -9.46 -10.95
CA ASP A 82 6.68 -9.41 -12.08
C ASP A 82 6.74 -8.09 -12.87
N THR A 83 7.38 -7.06 -12.33
CA THR A 83 7.53 -5.78 -13.03
C THR A 83 8.71 -5.75 -14.00
N LYS A 84 9.44 -6.85 -14.15
CA LYS A 84 10.59 -6.98 -15.06
C LYS A 84 10.17 -6.76 -16.51
N VAL A 85 10.54 -5.61 -17.08
CA VAL A 85 10.47 -5.38 -18.53
C VAL A 85 11.87 -5.48 -19.13
N TYR A 86 12.05 -6.38 -20.10
CA TYR A 86 13.31 -6.56 -20.84
C TYR A 86 13.55 -5.33 -21.72
N TYR A 87 14.79 -4.83 -21.77
CA TYR A 87 15.20 -3.90 -22.82
C TYR A 87 15.20 -4.64 -24.17
N SER A 88 14.09 -4.61 -24.88
CA SER A 88 14.11 -4.82 -26.32
C SER A 88 13.07 -3.93 -27.00
N ASP A 89 13.46 -3.42 -28.17
CA ASP A 89 12.61 -2.72 -29.15
C ASP A 89 11.12 -3.11 -29.00
N PRO A 90 10.18 -2.16 -28.80
CA PRO A 90 8.76 -2.42 -28.59
C PRO A 90 8.12 -3.39 -29.60
N LYS A 91 8.72 -3.52 -30.80
CA LYS A 91 8.28 -4.44 -31.85
C LYS A 91 8.55 -5.92 -31.56
N LYS A 92 9.50 -6.25 -30.66
CA LYS A 92 9.89 -7.64 -30.33
C LYS A 92 9.23 -8.18 -29.06
N VAL A 93 8.75 -7.31 -28.18
CA VAL A 93 8.07 -7.69 -26.93
C VAL A 93 6.82 -8.55 -27.21
N LYS A 94 6.04 -8.20 -28.24
CA LYS A 94 4.84 -8.95 -28.64
C LYS A 94 5.12 -10.35 -29.23
N GLU A 95 6.34 -10.61 -29.70
CA GLU A 95 6.73 -11.94 -30.21
C GLU A 95 7.25 -12.85 -29.08
N GLN A 96 7.90 -12.29 -28.05
CA GLN A 96 8.51 -13.06 -26.95
C GLN A 96 7.53 -13.43 -25.82
N GLU A 97 6.46 -12.66 -25.60
CA GLU A 97 5.40 -13.04 -24.65
C GLU A 97 4.68 -14.35 -25.04
N LYS A 98 4.72 -14.75 -26.32
CA LYS A 98 4.15 -16.02 -26.81
C LYS A 98 5.01 -17.26 -26.52
N GLU A 99 6.30 -17.10 -26.21
CA GLU A 99 7.22 -18.23 -26.04
C GLU A 99 7.50 -18.58 -24.56
N ARG A 100 7.01 -17.76 -23.62
CA ARG A 100 7.45 -17.79 -22.21
C ARG A 100 6.73 -18.77 -21.29
N THR A 101 5.96 -19.72 -21.82
CA THR A 101 5.14 -20.61 -20.99
C THR A 101 5.88 -21.80 -20.36
N ASN A 102 7.18 -22.03 -20.57
CA ASN A 102 7.79 -23.33 -20.16
C ASN A 102 9.31 -23.37 -19.85
N GLU A 103 10.00 -22.29 -19.46
CA GLU A 103 11.43 -22.41 -19.04
C GLU A 103 11.70 -21.92 -17.60
N PRO A 104 12.48 -22.69 -16.79
CA PRO A 104 12.80 -22.37 -15.41
C PRO A 104 13.80 -21.21 -15.30
N ILE A 105 13.57 -20.33 -14.32
CA ILE A 105 14.36 -19.11 -14.08
C ILE A 105 15.59 -19.45 -13.20
N ASP A 106 16.77 -18.96 -13.61
CA ASP A 106 18.03 -19.09 -12.86
C ASP A 106 17.98 -18.32 -11.52
N LEU A 107 18.27 -19.04 -10.42
CA LEU A 107 18.14 -18.61 -9.03
C LEU A 107 19.46 -18.15 -8.38
N THR A 108 20.48 -17.81 -9.18
CA THR A 108 21.77 -17.36 -8.62
C THR A 108 21.68 -15.97 -7.95
N PRO A 109 22.30 -15.78 -6.76
CA PRO A 109 22.37 -14.47 -6.09
C PRO A 109 23.03 -13.42 -6.99
N ILE A 110 22.30 -12.34 -7.22
CA ILE A 110 22.68 -11.25 -8.12
C ILE A 110 23.89 -10.53 -7.52
N THR A 111 25.06 -10.68 -8.12
CA THR A 111 26.35 -10.20 -7.60
C THR A 111 27.00 -9.07 -8.42
N GLU A 112 26.30 -8.49 -9.40
CA GLU A 112 26.80 -7.29 -10.11
C GLU A 112 25.66 -6.29 -10.46
N PRO A 113 25.88 -4.97 -10.28
CA PRO A 113 24.84 -3.96 -10.51
C PRO A 113 24.85 -3.47 -11.96
N ILE A 114 24.43 -4.31 -12.92
CA ILE A 114 24.05 -3.86 -14.27
C ILE A 114 22.96 -4.79 -14.81
N HIS A 115 21.69 -4.43 -14.64
CA HIS A 115 20.58 -5.22 -15.17
C HIS A 115 20.07 -4.67 -16.53
N PRO A 116 19.90 -5.51 -17.57
CA PRO A 116 19.23 -5.16 -18.84
C PRO A 116 17.70 -5.11 -18.71
N TYR A 117 17.20 -4.70 -17.54
CA TYR A 117 15.78 -4.72 -17.16
C TYR A 117 15.37 -3.35 -16.62
N LYS A 118 14.17 -2.89 -16.98
CA LYS A 118 13.52 -1.74 -16.32
C LYS A 118 12.51 -2.30 -15.31
N TYR A 119 12.71 -1.96 -14.04
CA TYR A 119 11.74 -2.21 -12.97
C TYR A 119 10.78 -1.03 -12.88
N TYR A 120 9.53 -1.32 -12.52
CA TYR A 120 8.53 -0.29 -12.29
C TYR A 120 8.03 -0.30 -10.84
N PRO A 121 7.83 0.87 -10.23
CA PRO A 121 7.48 0.96 -8.82
C PRO A 121 5.98 0.74 -8.58
N TRP A 122 5.65 0.02 -7.51
CA TRP A 122 4.29 -0.04 -6.94
C TRP A 122 4.06 1.02 -5.85
N ALA A 123 5.15 1.52 -5.29
CA ALA A 123 5.24 2.66 -4.38
C ALA A 123 6.69 3.16 -4.39
N GLY A 124 6.93 4.38 -3.92
CA GLY A 124 8.28 4.92 -3.85
C GLY A 124 8.30 6.37 -3.42
N ALA A 125 9.51 6.91 -3.34
CA ALA A 125 9.73 8.32 -3.14
C ALA A 125 10.97 8.78 -3.88
N ASN A 126 10.98 10.03 -4.31
CA ASN A 126 12.11 10.63 -5.02
C ASN A 126 12.98 11.51 -4.13
N GLU A 127 14.15 11.88 -4.63
CA GLU A 127 15.12 12.68 -3.87
C GLU A 127 14.71 14.15 -3.68
N LYS A 128 13.57 14.57 -4.26
CA LYS A 128 13.04 15.94 -4.22
C LYS A 128 11.95 16.14 -3.18
N GLY A 129 11.55 15.07 -2.50
CA GLY A 129 10.53 15.18 -1.48
C GLY A 129 9.13 14.76 -1.95
N LEU A 130 8.99 14.06 -3.07
CA LEU A 130 7.70 13.48 -3.48
C LEU A 130 7.60 12.03 -3.02
N GLY A 131 6.56 11.70 -2.25
CA GLY A 131 6.19 10.33 -1.90
C GLY A 131 4.98 9.86 -2.70
N LEU A 132 4.94 8.57 -3.08
CA LEU A 132 3.84 7.98 -3.84
C LEU A 132 3.48 6.59 -3.32
N VAL A 133 2.18 6.37 -3.12
CA VAL A 133 1.55 5.05 -2.99
C VAL A 133 0.37 4.94 -3.94
N GLN A 134 0.09 3.73 -4.42
CA GLN A 134 -0.97 3.50 -5.41
C GLN A 134 -1.77 2.24 -5.05
N THR A 135 -3.07 2.23 -5.30
CA THR A 135 -3.92 1.03 -5.29
C THR A 135 -4.68 0.91 -6.61
N SER A 136 -5.10 -0.30 -6.98
CA SER A 136 -5.96 -0.51 -8.15
C SER A 136 -7.31 0.16 -7.90
N ALA A 137 -7.96 0.72 -8.93
CA ALA A 137 -9.34 1.19 -8.84
C ALA A 137 -10.23 0.27 -9.68
N HIS A 138 -10.83 -0.74 -9.06
CA HIS A 138 -11.64 -1.73 -9.79
C HIS A 138 -12.88 -1.08 -10.43
N THR A 139 -13.51 -0.15 -9.72
CA THR A 139 -14.69 0.60 -10.19
C THR A 139 -14.39 1.53 -11.35
N LEU A 140 -13.12 1.82 -11.63
CA LEU A 140 -12.71 2.60 -12.80
C LEU A 140 -12.23 1.70 -13.94
N SER A 141 -12.16 0.38 -13.75
CA SER A 141 -11.62 -0.55 -14.75
C SER A 141 -12.47 -0.61 -16.02
N ARG A 142 -11.82 -1.01 -17.12
CA ARG A 142 -12.49 -1.27 -18.40
C ARG A 142 -13.65 -2.24 -18.26
N ASP A 143 -13.42 -3.36 -17.57
CA ASP A 143 -14.40 -4.44 -17.43
C ASP A 143 -15.62 -3.92 -16.65
N PHE A 144 -15.39 -3.18 -15.57
CA PHE A 144 -16.47 -2.55 -14.80
C PHE A 144 -17.27 -1.55 -15.63
N GLN A 145 -16.60 -0.67 -16.40
CA GLN A 145 -17.29 0.27 -17.29
C GLN A 145 -18.19 -0.47 -18.30
N GLN A 146 -17.72 -1.58 -18.88
CA GLN A 146 -18.53 -2.39 -19.81
C GLN A 146 -19.72 -3.06 -19.14
N GLU A 147 -19.52 -3.62 -17.95
CA GLU A 147 -20.57 -4.26 -17.15
C GLU A 147 -21.69 -3.28 -16.80
N GLN A 148 -21.34 -2.02 -16.54
CA GLN A 148 -22.28 -0.93 -16.27
C GLN A 148 -22.88 -0.29 -17.54
N GLY A 149 -22.52 -0.79 -18.74
CA GLY A 149 -23.08 -0.31 -20.01
C GLY A 149 -22.42 0.96 -20.57
N PHE A 150 -21.27 1.37 -20.03
CA PHE A 150 -20.48 2.50 -20.51
C PHE A 150 -19.43 2.07 -21.53
N THR A 151 -18.94 3.04 -22.30
CA THR A 151 -17.82 2.81 -23.23
C THR A 151 -16.52 2.93 -22.45
N PRO A 152 -15.65 1.88 -22.46
CA PRO A 152 -14.35 1.97 -21.80
C PRO A 152 -13.53 3.12 -22.32
N ASP A 153 -12.95 3.87 -21.38
CA ASP A 153 -12.05 4.97 -21.68
C ASP A 153 -10.57 4.57 -21.67
N GLN A 154 -10.24 3.34 -21.27
CA GLN A 154 -8.86 2.84 -21.34
C GLN A 154 -8.46 2.39 -22.75
N ASP A 155 -7.27 2.79 -23.13
CA ASP A 155 -6.57 2.27 -24.30
C ASP A 155 -5.52 1.23 -23.88
N PRO A 156 -5.64 -0.04 -24.31
CA PRO A 156 -4.67 -1.10 -23.97
C PRO A 156 -3.22 -0.83 -24.38
N ASN A 157 -2.97 0.10 -25.32
CA ASN A 157 -1.60 0.51 -25.69
C ASN A 157 -1.10 1.72 -24.90
N GLY A 158 -1.94 2.28 -24.03
CA GLY A 158 -1.62 3.43 -23.20
C GLY A 158 -0.74 3.12 -22.00
N ILE A 159 -0.42 4.18 -21.26
CA ILE A 159 0.41 4.12 -20.04
C ILE A 159 -0.32 3.29 -18.98
N ASP A 160 0.32 2.22 -18.50
CA ASP A 160 -0.20 1.38 -17.42
C ASP A 160 0.12 1.97 -16.03
N ASN A 161 -0.50 1.40 -14.99
CA ASN A 161 -0.33 1.85 -13.60
C ASN A 161 1.15 1.94 -13.18
N LYS A 162 1.98 0.96 -13.57
CA LYS A 162 3.38 0.89 -13.12
C LYS A 162 4.24 1.93 -13.85
N THR A 163 3.98 2.14 -15.14
CA THR A 163 4.64 3.17 -15.96
C THR A 163 4.27 4.57 -15.47
N LEU A 164 3.00 4.80 -15.12
CA LEU A 164 2.56 6.06 -14.54
C LEU A 164 3.28 6.38 -13.22
N ASN A 165 3.38 5.42 -12.30
CA ASN A 165 4.12 5.60 -11.05
C ASN A 165 5.60 5.97 -11.30
N HIS A 166 6.24 5.32 -12.27
CA HIS A 166 7.61 5.67 -12.66
C HIS A 166 7.70 7.10 -13.17
N MET A 167 6.78 7.51 -14.06
CA MET A 167 6.75 8.87 -14.61
C MET A 167 6.56 9.92 -13.50
N ILE A 168 5.65 9.68 -12.55
CA ILE A 168 5.46 10.58 -11.41
C ILE A 168 6.76 10.73 -10.61
N LEU A 169 7.35 9.61 -10.20
CA LEU A 169 8.53 9.63 -9.34
C LEU A 169 9.77 10.23 -10.01
N CYS A 170 9.95 10.07 -11.33
CA CYS A 170 11.12 10.59 -12.04
C CYS A 170 10.94 12.00 -12.62
N SER A 171 9.73 12.58 -12.60
CA SER A 171 9.47 13.87 -13.27
C SER A 171 8.80 14.97 -12.44
N CYS A 172 8.16 14.63 -11.31
CA CYS A 172 7.43 15.57 -10.45
C CYS A 172 8.15 15.82 -9.11
N GLU A 173 8.13 17.05 -8.63
CA GLU A 173 8.54 17.46 -7.27
C GLU A 173 7.34 17.79 -6.37
N THR A 174 6.23 18.24 -6.96
CA THR A 174 5.05 18.76 -6.24
C THR A 174 3.77 18.03 -6.60
N VAL A 175 2.75 18.13 -5.73
CA VAL A 175 1.41 17.58 -6.00
C VAL A 175 0.80 18.18 -7.28
N ASP A 176 1.00 19.48 -7.52
CA ASP A 176 0.49 20.16 -8.72
C ASP A 176 1.16 19.68 -10.01
N GLU A 177 2.44 19.35 -9.98
CA GLU A 177 3.12 18.74 -11.12
C GLU A 177 2.60 17.33 -11.42
N VAL A 178 2.13 16.59 -10.40
CA VAL A 178 1.45 15.30 -10.61
C VAL A 178 0.12 15.52 -11.33
N GLU A 179 -0.67 16.52 -10.93
CA GLU A 179 -1.90 16.88 -11.64
C GLU A 179 -1.61 17.26 -13.09
N GLN A 180 -0.61 18.11 -13.32
CA GLN A 180 -0.23 18.52 -14.67
C GLN A 180 0.18 17.32 -15.53
N LEU A 181 0.96 16.39 -14.97
CA LEU A 181 1.33 15.13 -15.62
C LEU A 181 0.09 14.29 -16.00
N LEU A 182 -0.91 14.22 -15.13
CA LEU A 182 -2.16 13.52 -15.41
C LEU A 182 -2.96 14.20 -16.54
N ARG A 183 -3.03 15.54 -16.55
CA ARG A 183 -3.65 16.31 -17.64
C ARG A 183 -2.95 16.05 -18.98
N ASP A 184 -1.62 16.06 -18.99
CA ASP A 184 -0.80 15.83 -20.19
C ASP A 184 -0.95 14.40 -20.73
N THR A 185 -1.27 13.42 -19.87
CA THR A 185 -1.45 12.02 -20.27
C THR A 185 -2.88 11.62 -20.63
N ASN A 186 -3.90 12.46 -20.36
CA ASN A 186 -5.33 12.11 -20.54
C ASN A 186 -5.68 11.65 -21.97
N ASN A 187 -5.10 12.29 -22.98
CA ASN A 187 -5.44 12.04 -24.40
C ASN A 187 -4.50 11.04 -25.10
N GLY A 188 -3.71 10.27 -24.33
CA GLY A 188 -2.67 9.42 -24.87
C GLY A 188 -1.44 10.23 -25.25
N TRP A 189 -0.37 10.06 -24.48
CA TRP A 189 0.93 10.68 -24.75
C TRP A 189 1.90 9.70 -25.45
N TYR A 190 1.59 8.39 -25.45
CA TYR A 190 2.38 7.39 -26.15
C TYR A 190 2.01 7.30 -27.65
N ASP A 191 2.98 7.03 -28.52
CA ASP A 191 2.74 6.94 -29.97
C ASP A 191 1.70 5.84 -30.28
N GLY A 192 0.63 6.23 -30.96
CA GLY A 192 -0.49 5.35 -31.30
C GLY A 192 -1.48 5.10 -30.16
N SER A 193 -1.36 5.81 -29.04
CA SER A 193 -2.31 5.73 -27.93
C SER A 193 -3.31 6.88 -27.91
N THR A 194 -4.55 6.60 -27.48
CA THR A 194 -5.64 7.60 -27.37
C THR A 194 -6.04 7.94 -25.94
N ALA A 195 -5.53 7.20 -24.96
CA ALA A 195 -5.83 7.33 -23.53
C ALA A 195 -4.78 6.56 -22.72
N ARG A 196 -4.80 6.65 -21.38
CA ARG A 196 -4.03 5.73 -20.53
C ARG A 196 -4.62 4.33 -20.53
N ASN A 197 -3.82 3.35 -20.12
CA ASN A 197 -4.25 2.02 -19.71
C ASN A 197 -4.27 1.91 -18.18
N THR A 198 -4.82 2.92 -17.51
CA THR A 198 -4.72 3.08 -16.05
C THR A 198 -6.11 2.98 -15.42
N ASN A 199 -6.18 2.35 -14.25
CA ASN A 199 -7.31 2.36 -13.34
C ASN A 199 -6.76 2.28 -11.91
N SER A 200 -6.48 3.45 -11.33
CA SER A 200 -5.73 3.52 -10.07
C SER A 200 -6.24 4.63 -9.16
N ILE A 201 -6.02 4.44 -7.87
CA ILE A 201 -6.04 5.51 -6.89
C ILE A 201 -4.60 5.75 -6.47
N ILE A 202 -4.09 6.96 -6.65
CA ILE A 202 -2.70 7.36 -6.40
C ILE A 202 -2.72 8.43 -5.32
N MET A 203 -2.07 8.17 -4.19
CA MET A 203 -1.89 9.16 -3.14
C MET A 203 -0.44 9.62 -3.14
N VAL A 204 -0.27 10.93 -3.17
CA VAL A 204 1.05 11.57 -3.15
C VAL A 204 1.11 12.64 -2.06
N PHE A 205 2.32 12.90 -1.59
CA PHE A 205 2.63 14.12 -0.86
C PHE A 205 3.92 14.74 -1.42
N ASP A 206 4.14 16.02 -1.16
CA ASP A 206 5.37 16.72 -1.53
C ASP A 206 6.15 17.29 -0.34
N LYS A 207 7.29 17.95 -0.63
CA LYS A 207 8.20 18.52 0.37
C LYS A 207 7.59 19.63 1.21
N TYR A 208 6.51 20.26 0.77
CA TYR A 208 5.84 21.33 1.50
C TYR A 208 4.83 20.80 2.52
N GLY A 209 4.56 19.49 2.48
CA GLY A 209 3.54 18.86 3.31
C GLY A 209 2.18 18.77 2.63
N ASN A 210 2.09 19.17 1.35
CA ASN A 210 0.86 19.04 0.58
C ASN A 210 0.60 17.56 0.33
N MET A 211 -0.67 17.16 0.34
CA MET A 211 -1.07 15.77 0.10
C MET A 211 -2.36 15.74 -0.72
N ALA A 212 -2.38 14.93 -1.77
CA ALA A 212 -3.58 14.69 -2.56
C ALA A 212 -3.71 13.24 -2.99
N THR A 213 -4.96 12.84 -3.18
CA THR A 213 -5.37 11.57 -3.74
C THR A 213 -5.94 11.82 -5.13
N PHE A 214 -5.43 11.09 -6.12
CA PHE A 214 -5.90 11.11 -7.50
C PHE A 214 -6.60 9.80 -7.81
N GLU A 215 -7.82 9.86 -8.33
CA GLU A 215 -8.49 8.68 -8.90
C GLU A 215 -8.41 8.76 -10.41
N VAL A 216 -7.77 7.79 -11.04
CA VAL A 216 -7.30 7.89 -12.42
C VAL A 216 -7.92 6.77 -13.25
N SER A 217 -8.64 7.15 -14.31
CA SER A 217 -9.10 6.25 -15.36
C SER A 217 -8.24 6.37 -16.63
N GLY A 218 -8.70 5.78 -17.73
CA GLY A 218 -8.05 5.90 -19.03
C GLY A 218 -7.96 7.34 -19.54
N ALA A 219 -9.10 8.04 -19.59
CA ALA A 219 -9.18 9.35 -20.23
C ALA A 219 -9.33 10.54 -19.26
N ASP A 220 -9.55 10.27 -17.97
CA ASP A 220 -9.88 11.32 -17.01
C ASP A 220 -9.38 10.97 -15.58
N PHE A 221 -9.47 11.92 -14.67
CA PHE A 221 -9.12 11.74 -13.27
C PHE A 221 -9.86 12.73 -12.35
N THR A 222 -9.86 12.45 -11.05
CA THR A 222 -10.26 13.38 -9.98
C THR A 222 -9.06 13.69 -9.09
N ARG A 223 -9.11 14.82 -8.39
CA ARG A 223 -8.14 15.22 -7.37
C ARG A 223 -8.90 15.53 -6.09
N ASP A 224 -8.51 14.85 -5.02
CA ASP A 224 -8.93 15.12 -3.64
C ASP A 224 -7.71 15.64 -2.87
N ASN A 225 -7.73 16.92 -2.53
CA ASN A 225 -6.80 17.57 -1.63
C ASN A 225 -7.12 17.16 -0.18
N VAL A 226 -6.13 16.62 0.53
CA VAL A 226 -6.30 16.26 1.96
C VAL A 226 -6.23 17.53 2.82
N SER A 227 -7.31 18.32 2.81
CA SER A 227 -7.45 19.62 3.50
C SER A 227 -8.39 19.59 4.71
N GLU A 228 -9.11 18.50 4.93
CA GLU A 228 -9.88 18.29 6.16
C GLU A 228 -9.87 16.83 6.65
N GLU A 229 -10.27 16.65 7.92
CA GLU A 229 -10.45 15.34 8.52
C GLU A 229 -11.83 14.77 8.19
N TYR A 230 -11.86 13.56 7.63
CA TYR A 230 -13.12 12.87 7.40
C TYR A 230 -13.71 12.29 8.69
N THR A 231 -14.47 13.08 9.44
CA THR A 231 -15.15 12.65 10.67
C THR A 231 -16.65 12.37 10.44
N PRO A 232 -17.29 11.49 11.25
CA PRO A 232 -18.73 11.30 11.19
C PRO A 232 -19.46 12.55 11.70
N GLN A 233 -20.54 12.96 11.03
CA GLN A 233 -21.27 14.20 11.29
C GLN A 233 -22.76 13.94 11.54
N ASN A 234 -23.40 14.78 12.36
CA ASN A 234 -24.84 14.71 12.63
C ASN A 234 -25.63 15.37 11.48
N PHE A 235 -26.51 14.61 10.80
CA PHE A 235 -27.31 15.11 9.68
C PHE A 235 -28.78 15.30 10.04
N PRO A 236 -29.42 16.43 9.66
CA PRO A 236 -30.85 16.62 9.85
C PRO A 236 -31.66 15.51 9.17
N GLY A 237 -32.51 14.83 9.93
CA GLY A 237 -33.36 13.73 9.44
C GLY A 237 -32.80 12.33 9.70
N TYR A 238 -31.57 12.20 10.22
CA TYR A 238 -30.98 10.93 10.63
C TYR A 238 -30.86 10.86 12.15
N SER A 239 -31.16 9.69 12.72
CA SER A 239 -31.05 9.44 14.17
C SER A 239 -29.60 9.22 14.64
N TYR A 240 -28.67 9.05 13.71
CA TYR A 240 -27.28 8.68 13.94
C TYR A 240 -26.33 9.57 13.12
N PRO A 241 -25.10 9.81 13.60
CA PRO A 241 -24.05 10.39 12.78
C PRO A 241 -23.86 9.55 11.52
N ILE A 242 -23.77 10.21 10.37
CA ILE A 242 -23.44 9.56 9.09
C ILE A 242 -22.05 10.02 8.66
N TYR A 243 -21.44 9.33 7.71
CA TYR A 243 -20.26 9.82 7.00
C TYR A 243 -20.72 10.48 5.69
N PRO A 244 -21.12 11.76 5.73
CA PRO A 244 -21.78 12.42 4.61
C PRO A 244 -20.83 12.96 3.55
N ALA A 245 -19.52 13.02 3.85
CA ALA A 245 -18.63 13.99 3.25
C ALA A 245 -18.32 13.56 1.82
N VAL A 246 -19.12 14.07 0.91
CA VAL A 246 -18.77 14.22 -0.49
C VAL A 246 -17.74 15.34 -0.54
N HIS A 247 -16.63 15.04 -1.17
CA HIS A 247 -15.58 15.99 -1.44
C HIS A 247 -16.07 16.95 -2.53
N GLU A 248 -16.13 18.25 -2.22
CA GLU A 248 -16.45 19.29 -3.21
C GLU A 248 -15.22 19.66 -4.05
N ASP A 249 -14.03 19.19 -3.66
CA ASP A 249 -12.81 19.43 -4.41
C ASP A 249 -12.70 18.56 -5.66
N ASP A 250 -12.33 19.23 -6.75
CA ASP A 250 -12.19 18.70 -8.09
C ASP A 250 -10.87 19.26 -8.65
N LYS A 251 -10.25 18.54 -9.59
CA LYS A 251 -9.08 19.02 -10.35
C LYS A 251 -9.31 20.40 -10.95
N ASP A 252 -10.56 20.80 -11.22
CA ASP A 252 -10.91 22.07 -11.84
C ASP A 252 -11.22 23.21 -10.85
N LEU A 253 -10.99 22.99 -9.55
CA LEU A 253 -11.05 24.00 -8.50
C LEU A 253 -9.66 24.52 -8.11
N GLU A 254 -9.61 25.65 -7.40
CA GLU A 254 -8.35 26.23 -6.93
C GLU A 254 -7.74 25.37 -5.82
N ASN A 255 -6.46 25.04 -5.96
CA ASN A 255 -5.73 24.24 -4.97
C ASN A 255 -5.38 25.08 -3.73
N PRO A 256 -5.37 24.49 -2.53
CA PRO A 256 -4.84 25.13 -1.32
C PRO A 256 -3.39 25.60 -1.50
N SER A 257 -3.00 26.64 -0.77
CA SER A 257 -1.60 27.11 -0.80
C SER A 257 -0.67 26.08 -0.15
N ASP A 258 0.62 26.12 -0.49
CA ASP A 258 1.64 25.26 0.11
C ASP A 258 1.59 25.30 1.65
N GLY A 259 1.43 24.13 2.26
CA GLY A 259 1.35 23.97 3.71
C GLY A 259 -0.02 24.24 4.34
N GLU A 260 -1.06 24.55 3.56
CA GLU A 260 -2.45 24.68 4.04
C GLU A 260 -3.20 23.34 4.09
N TYR A 261 -2.62 22.28 3.53
CA TYR A 261 -3.12 20.91 3.59
C TYR A 261 -3.14 20.39 5.03
N ASN A 262 -4.24 19.74 5.41
CA ASN A 262 -4.48 19.33 6.78
C ASN A 262 -5.52 18.23 6.90
N GLY A 263 -5.18 17.07 7.44
CA GLY A 263 -6.17 16.02 7.67
C GLY A 263 -5.65 14.63 7.35
N TYR A 264 -6.57 13.72 7.03
CA TYR A 264 -6.24 12.35 6.66
C TYR A 264 -7.20 11.80 5.62
N ASP A 265 -6.69 10.93 4.75
CA ASP A 265 -7.48 10.20 3.76
C ASP A 265 -7.14 8.70 3.79
N TRP A 266 -8.11 7.87 3.44
CA TRP A 266 -7.98 6.42 3.35
C TRP A 266 -8.73 5.89 2.14
N ARG A 267 -8.04 5.14 1.29
CA ARG A 267 -8.60 4.57 0.07
C ARG A 267 -8.29 3.09 -0.09
N THR A 268 -9.30 2.36 -0.54
CA THR A 268 -9.22 0.92 -0.79
C THR A 268 -10.01 0.57 -2.04
N ASN A 269 -9.37 0.64 -3.21
CA ASN A 269 -9.90 0.32 -4.54
C ASN A 269 -11.23 0.95 -4.98
N PHE A 270 -11.83 1.79 -4.15
CA PHE A 270 -13.07 2.51 -4.39
C PHE A 270 -12.80 4.01 -4.45
N ALA A 271 -13.41 4.63 -5.44
CA ALA A 271 -13.44 6.06 -5.62
C ALA A 271 -14.52 6.71 -4.71
N ARG A 272 -14.28 7.94 -4.25
CA ARG A 272 -15.16 8.70 -3.35
C ARG A 272 -15.48 10.12 -3.83
N VAL A 273 -14.92 10.56 -4.94
CA VAL A 273 -15.23 11.89 -5.47
C VAL A 273 -16.55 11.83 -6.25
N ASP A 274 -17.50 12.70 -5.91
CA ASP A 274 -18.77 12.83 -6.63
C ASP A 274 -18.55 13.62 -7.92
N TYR A 275 -17.97 12.93 -8.89
CA TYR A 275 -17.69 13.44 -10.22
C TYR A 275 -18.41 12.59 -11.27
N GLU A 276 -18.99 13.24 -12.28
CA GLU A 276 -19.66 12.59 -13.39
C GLU A 276 -18.98 13.03 -14.70
N ARG A 277 -18.52 12.05 -15.48
CA ARG A 277 -18.01 12.28 -16.84
C ARG A 277 -19.12 12.80 -17.75
N ASP A 278 -18.72 13.41 -18.87
CA ASP A 278 -19.65 13.90 -19.91
C ASP A 278 -20.63 12.85 -20.46
N ASP A 279 -20.30 11.57 -20.38
CA ASP A 279 -21.16 10.45 -20.80
C ASP A 279 -22.05 9.87 -19.68
N GLY A 280 -22.05 10.51 -18.51
CA GLY A 280 -22.81 10.11 -17.33
C GLY A 280 -22.12 9.06 -16.46
N PHE A 281 -20.88 8.66 -16.79
CA PHE A 281 -20.12 7.72 -15.95
C PHE A 281 -19.69 8.41 -14.66
N LYS A 282 -20.20 7.92 -13.53
CA LYS A 282 -19.88 8.47 -12.20
C LYS A 282 -18.62 7.83 -11.65
N TYR A 283 -17.73 8.66 -11.12
CA TYR A 283 -16.58 8.23 -10.32
C TYR A 283 -17.00 7.72 -8.94
N PHE A 284 -18.29 7.81 -8.60
CA PHE A 284 -18.88 7.18 -7.44
C PHE A 284 -19.78 6.02 -7.86
N VAL A 285 -19.57 4.83 -7.29
CA VAL A 285 -20.48 3.70 -7.55
C VAL A 285 -21.09 3.11 -6.28
N ASP A 286 -20.83 3.70 -5.11
CA ASP A 286 -21.24 3.12 -3.83
C ASP A 286 -22.59 3.66 -3.37
N GLU A 287 -23.68 3.05 -3.83
CA GLU A 287 -25.04 3.52 -3.55
C GLU A 287 -25.42 3.38 -2.06
N HIS A 288 -24.63 2.65 -1.27
CA HIS A 288 -24.92 2.35 0.14
C HIS A 288 -24.27 3.35 1.11
N ARG A 289 -25.11 4.02 1.92
CA ARG A 289 -24.68 4.92 3.01
C ARG A 289 -24.32 4.13 4.27
N THR A 290 -23.31 4.60 5.00
CA THR A 290 -22.97 4.08 6.34
C THR A 290 -23.37 5.04 7.46
N TYR A 291 -23.78 4.49 8.60
CA TYR A 291 -24.17 5.24 9.79
C TYR A 291 -23.51 4.68 11.05
N VAL A 292 -23.41 5.49 12.10
CA VAL A 292 -22.81 5.09 13.40
C VAL A 292 -23.92 4.77 14.41
N GLU A 293 -24.18 3.49 14.66
CA GLU A 293 -25.16 2.99 15.65
C GLU A 293 -24.43 2.25 16.78
N ASP A 294 -24.69 2.62 18.05
CA ASP A 294 -24.01 2.05 19.22
C ASP A 294 -22.47 2.04 19.11
N ASN A 295 -21.91 3.15 18.59
CA ASN A 295 -20.52 3.36 18.19
C ASN A 295 -20.03 2.50 17.01
N GLN A 296 -20.82 1.58 16.46
CA GLN A 296 -20.46 0.73 15.32
C GLN A 296 -20.80 1.42 14.01
N VAL A 297 -19.89 1.35 13.03
CA VAL A 297 -20.24 1.70 11.65
C VAL A 297 -21.01 0.53 11.04
N VAL A 298 -22.22 0.83 10.57
CA VAL A 298 -23.17 -0.15 10.00
C VAL A 298 -23.73 0.36 8.67
N ASN A 299 -24.12 -0.56 7.79
CA ASN A 299 -24.65 -0.24 6.46
C ASN A 299 -26.15 0.06 6.51
N GLY A 300 -26.55 1.14 5.82
CA GLY A 300 -27.92 1.65 5.62
C GLY A 300 -28.92 0.62 5.11
N GLU A 301 -28.44 -0.26 4.24
CA GLU A 301 -29.24 -1.12 3.39
C GLU A 301 -28.52 -2.47 3.24
N GLN A 302 -29.27 -3.58 3.20
CA GLN A 302 -28.74 -4.90 2.88
C GLN A 302 -28.86 -5.13 1.36
N GLY A 303 -27.75 -5.35 0.66
CA GLY A 303 -27.76 -5.61 -0.78
C GLY A 303 -26.36 -5.64 -1.40
N GLN A 304 -26.19 -6.41 -2.47
CA GLN A 304 -25.06 -6.25 -3.39
C GLN A 304 -25.47 -5.17 -4.41
N ASP A 305 -24.83 -4.01 -4.40
CA ASP A 305 -25.03 -2.93 -5.40
C ASP A 305 -24.27 -3.17 -6.72
N GLY A 306 -23.63 -4.34 -6.86
CA GLY A 306 -22.81 -4.66 -8.04
C GLY A 306 -21.35 -4.18 -7.89
N ILE A 307 -21.01 -3.51 -6.81
CA ILE A 307 -19.66 -3.50 -6.27
C ILE A 307 -19.54 -4.75 -5.37
N ASP A 308 -18.46 -5.52 -5.49
CA ASP A 308 -18.14 -6.58 -4.50
C ASP A 308 -17.64 -5.88 -3.22
N ASP A 309 -18.53 -5.17 -2.56
CA ASP A 309 -18.33 -4.41 -1.33
C ASP A 309 -18.24 -5.31 -0.11
N ARG A 310 -17.84 -6.59 -0.31
CA ARG A 310 -17.98 -7.70 0.63
C ARG A 310 -18.05 -7.18 2.06
N GLU A 311 -19.28 -7.08 2.55
CA GLU A 311 -19.75 -6.31 3.72
C GLU A 311 -19.00 -6.62 5.05
N TYR A 312 -17.96 -7.45 5.00
CA TYR A 312 -17.16 -7.99 6.09
C TYR A 312 -15.66 -7.62 6.00
N SER A 313 -15.24 -6.88 4.98
CA SER A 313 -13.83 -6.54 4.79
C SER A 313 -13.42 -5.33 5.63
N THR A 314 -12.41 -5.48 6.49
CA THR A 314 -11.76 -4.34 7.19
C THR A 314 -11.03 -3.39 6.22
N SER A 315 -10.85 -3.80 4.96
CA SER A 315 -10.40 -2.93 3.86
C SER A 315 -11.54 -2.21 3.14
N THR A 316 -12.81 -2.37 3.52
CA THR A 316 -13.87 -1.52 2.96
C THR A 316 -13.94 -0.21 3.74
N VAL A 317 -13.98 0.89 2.98
CA VAL A 317 -14.12 2.29 3.39
C VAL A 317 -14.89 2.44 4.71
N LYS A 318 -14.19 2.50 5.86
CA LYS A 318 -14.78 2.81 7.17
C LYS A 318 -15.92 1.87 7.64
N ARG A 319 -16.21 0.72 6.99
CA ARG A 319 -17.56 0.08 7.08
C ARG A 319 -17.82 -0.89 8.23
N TRP A 320 -16.92 -1.11 9.18
CA TRP A 320 -17.17 -2.14 10.20
C TRP A 320 -16.73 -1.80 11.62
N GLY A 321 -17.55 -2.16 12.60
CA GLY A 321 -17.27 -2.07 14.03
C GLY A 321 -16.26 -3.11 14.56
N ARG A 322 -15.28 -3.54 13.76
CA ARG A 322 -14.22 -4.45 14.21
C ARG A 322 -12.98 -3.69 14.72
N ILE A 323 -12.35 -4.29 15.71
CA ILE A 323 -11.22 -3.78 16.50
C ILE A 323 -9.99 -3.55 15.62
N GLY A 324 -9.40 -2.35 15.69
CA GLY A 324 -8.20 -1.96 14.93
C GLY A 324 -7.99 -0.45 14.87
N ILE A 325 -6.81 -0.02 14.38
CA ILE A 325 -6.48 1.40 14.17
C ILE A 325 -7.38 1.98 13.10
N ARG A 326 -8.05 3.10 13.38
CA ARG A 326 -8.86 3.83 12.40
C ARG A 326 -8.31 5.24 12.21
N MET A 327 -8.25 5.74 10.99
CA MET A 327 -7.74 7.09 10.74
C MET A 327 -8.51 8.19 11.48
N ASP A 328 -9.78 7.95 11.85
CA ASP A 328 -10.61 8.84 12.67
C ASP A 328 -10.41 8.68 14.18
N ASP A 329 -9.43 7.89 14.63
CA ASP A 329 -9.07 7.83 16.04
C ASP A 329 -8.46 9.15 16.52
N PRO A 330 -8.69 9.56 17.80
CA PRO A 330 -8.31 10.87 18.32
C PRO A 330 -6.81 11.03 18.60
N HIS A 331 -5.99 10.13 18.06
CA HIS A 331 -4.55 10.17 18.19
C HIS A 331 -3.95 10.89 17.00
N ASP A 332 -2.91 11.69 17.25
CA ASP A 332 -2.10 12.24 16.18
C ASP A 332 -1.32 11.11 15.47
N LYS A 333 -1.31 11.19 14.14
CA LYS A 333 -0.75 10.19 13.25
C LYS A 333 0.75 10.45 13.12
N ASP A 334 1.54 9.40 13.22
CA ASP A 334 2.96 9.41 12.89
C ASP A 334 3.30 8.10 12.19
N TYR A 335 4.51 7.96 11.66
CA TYR A 335 4.92 6.73 10.99
C TYR A 335 4.76 5.48 11.87
N ARG A 336 4.98 5.62 13.18
CA ARG A 336 4.71 4.56 14.15
C ARG A 336 3.24 4.19 14.17
N TYR A 337 2.32 5.14 14.14
CA TYR A 337 0.88 4.85 14.05
C TYR A 337 0.54 3.93 12.88
N PHE A 338 1.17 4.14 11.71
CA PHE A 338 0.98 3.27 10.56
C PHE A 338 1.71 1.91 10.69
N ILE A 339 2.89 1.86 11.34
CA ILE A 339 3.73 0.65 11.42
C ILE A 339 3.51 -0.19 12.68
N GLN A 340 3.68 0.43 13.84
CA GLN A 340 3.36 -0.04 15.19
C GLN A 340 3.46 1.11 16.20
N LYS A 341 2.36 1.38 16.91
CA LYS A 341 2.27 2.34 18.01
C LYS A 341 1.35 1.75 19.04
N GLU A 342 1.85 1.67 20.26
CA GLU A 342 1.03 1.39 21.43
C GLU A 342 0.10 2.61 21.64
N VAL A 343 -1.11 2.51 21.11
CA VAL A 343 -2.20 3.44 21.40
C VAL A 343 -3.25 2.66 22.15
N GLY A 344 -3.59 3.11 23.36
CA GLY A 344 -4.67 2.48 24.11
C GLY A 344 -5.98 2.58 23.32
N ALA A 345 -6.79 1.53 23.37
CA ALA A 345 -8.09 1.46 22.71
C ALA A 345 -8.96 2.71 22.96
N TYR A 346 -9.23 3.49 21.91
CA TYR A 346 -10.23 4.57 21.92
C TYR A 346 -11.43 4.28 21.01
N GLY A 347 -11.38 3.21 20.21
CA GLY A 347 -12.54 2.60 19.57
C GLY A 347 -13.36 1.75 20.55
N ILE A 348 -14.54 1.33 20.11
CA ILE A 348 -15.60 0.60 20.85
C ILE A 348 -15.06 -0.57 21.70
N GLY A 349 -14.69 -0.24 22.94
CA GLY A 349 -14.35 -1.06 24.10
C GLY A 349 -13.98 -2.54 23.92
N GLN A 350 -12.68 -2.85 24.08
CA GLN A 350 -12.08 -3.39 25.32
C GLN A 350 -10.62 -2.92 25.50
N ILE A 351 -9.94 -3.27 26.61
CA ILE A 351 -8.50 -2.99 26.88
C ILE A 351 -7.53 -3.73 25.93
N TYR A 352 -8.04 -4.23 24.82
CA TYR A 352 -7.48 -5.28 23.97
C TYR A 352 -7.19 -4.81 22.54
N ASP A 353 -7.48 -3.53 22.26
CA ASP A 353 -7.53 -3.03 20.90
C ASP A 353 -6.30 -2.18 20.60
N ILE A 354 -5.56 -2.64 19.58
CA ILE A 354 -4.56 -1.96 18.73
C ILE A 354 -3.08 -2.19 19.06
N GLU A 355 -2.28 -2.44 18.01
CA GLU A 355 -0.93 -1.86 17.93
C GLU A 355 -0.56 -1.21 16.58
N THR A 356 -1.21 -1.51 15.43
CA THR A 356 -0.75 -0.92 14.15
C THR A 356 -1.79 -0.97 13.03
N LEU A 357 -1.74 -0.03 12.09
CA LEU A 357 -2.54 -0.09 10.88
C LEU A 357 -2.06 -1.15 9.89
N ALA A 358 -0.76 -1.13 9.54
CA ALA A 358 -0.21 -1.98 8.49
C ALA A 358 -0.34 -3.47 8.80
N ARG A 359 -0.22 -3.84 10.07
CA ARG A 359 -0.23 -5.24 10.56
C ARG A 359 -1.59 -5.79 10.92
N SER A 360 -2.65 -4.98 10.82
CA SER A 360 -3.95 -5.36 11.37
C SER A 360 -4.50 -6.62 10.68
N ILE A 361 -4.56 -7.71 11.45
CA ILE A 361 -5.27 -8.96 11.15
C ILE A 361 -6.54 -9.10 12.01
N GLY A 362 -7.04 -7.97 12.55
CA GLY A 362 -8.18 -7.91 13.47
C GLY A 362 -7.84 -8.22 14.93
N ASP A 363 -8.86 -8.58 15.70
CA ASP A 363 -8.86 -8.70 17.16
C ASP A 363 -7.94 -9.83 17.63
N LEU A 364 -7.12 -9.55 18.66
CA LEU A 364 -6.24 -10.49 19.35
C LEU A 364 -6.33 -10.31 20.88
N PRO A 365 -6.12 -11.37 21.69
CA PRO A 365 -6.01 -12.76 21.27
C PRO A 365 -7.36 -13.28 20.76
N TYR A 366 -7.32 -14.24 19.83
CA TYR A 366 -8.51 -14.84 19.23
C TYR A 366 -8.45 -16.36 19.33
N THR A 367 -9.58 -16.97 19.67
CA THR A 367 -9.80 -18.41 19.56
C THR A 367 -11.06 -18.66 18.74
N ASN A 368 -10.98 -19.57 17.78
CA ASN A 368 -12.12 -19.98 16.99
C ASN A 368 -13.14 -20.77 17.85
N GLU A 369 -14.28 -21.15 17.25
CA GLU A 369 -15.34 -21.91 17.93
C GLU A 369 -14.89 -23.27 18.50
N ASN A 370 -13.78 -23.82 18.00
CA ASN A 370 -13.17 -25.07 18.46
C ASN A 370 -12.13 -24.85 19.57
N GLY A 371 -11.90 -23.60 19.99
CA GLY A 371 -10.90 -23.23 20.99
C GLY A 371 -9.47 -23.16 20.46
N GLU A 372 -9.28 -23.14 19.14
CA GLU A 372 -7.96 -23.07 18.49
C GLU A 372 -7.59 -21.61 18.19
N ALA A 373 -6.32 -21.27 18.38
CA ALA A 373 -5.77 -19.94 18.11
C ALA A 373 -5.45 -19.76 16.62
N GLN A 374 -6.47 -19.90 15.76
CA GLN A 374 -6.38 -19.82 14.30
C GLN A 374 -7.40 -18.82 13.76
N LYS A 375 -7.01 -17.99 12.78
CA LYS A 375 -7.89 -16.95 12.21
C LYS A 375 -7.72 -16.82 10.70
N ALA A 376 -8.82 -16.84 9.95
CA ALA A 376 -8.84 -16.51 8.53
C ALA A 376 -8.46 -15.04 8.30
N THR A 377 -7.68 -14.74 7.25
CA THR A 377 -7.13 -13.40 7.02
C THR A 377 -7.69 -12.67 5.80
N GLY A 378 -8.45 -13.34 4.92
CA GLY A 378 -8.91 -12.75 3.64
C GLY A 378 -9.67 -11.42 3.75
N TRP A 379 -10.22 -11.11 4.93
CA TRP A 379 -11.00 -9.91 5.23
C TRP A 379 -10.22 -8.80 5.95
N HIS A 380 -8.93 -9.03 6.21
CA HIS A 380 -8.08 -8.15 6.99
C HIS A 380 -7.20 -7.22 6.13
N LEU A 381 -6.72 -6.12 6.72
CA LEU A 381 -5.83 -5.17 6.05
C LEU A 381 -4.48 -5.79 5.69
N SER A 382 -3.93 -6.55 6.64
CA SER A 382 -2.85 -7.51 6.40
C SER A 382 -3.47 -8.88 6.20
N ARG A 383 -3.03 -9.60 5.18
CA ARG A 383 -3.56 -10.93 4.87
C ARG A 383 -2.56 -11.78 4.10
N PHE A 384 -2.91 -13.05 3.90
CA PHE A 384 -2.06 -14.05 3.25
C PHE A 384 -1.47 -13.60 1.88
N CYS A 385 -2.21 -12.78 1.13
CA CYS A 385 -1.79 -12.24 -0.18
C CYS A 385 -1.08 -10.89 -0.12
N THR A 386 -0.86 -10.31 1.07
CA THR A 386 -0.06 -9.10 1.22
C THR A 386 1.41 -9.43 0.95
N THR A 387 2.00 -8.78 -0.04
CA THR A 387 3.34 -9.04 -0.58
C THR A 387 4.40 -8.09 -0.03
N PHE A 388 4.02 -6.85 0.26
CA PHE A 388 4.85 -5.89 1.00
C PHE A 388 3.97 -4.85 1.69
N SER A 389 4.57 -4.13 2.64
CA SER A 389 4.01 -2.90 3.20
C SER A 389 5.05 -1.78 3.17
N VAL A 390 4.61 -0.55 2.92
CA VAL A 390 5.49 0.62 2.99
C VAL A 390 4.79 1.78 3.69
N VAL A 391 5.53 2.48 4.54
CA VAL A 391 5.13 3.75 5.15
C VAL A 391 6.15 4.80 4.76
N ILE A 392 5.72 5.89 4.14
CA ILE A 392 6.59 6.96 3.65
C ILE A 392 6.34 8.20 4.48
N THR A 393 7.38 8.73 5.12
CA THR A 393 7.32 9.97 5.90
C THR A 393 7.92 11.12 5.11
N GLY A 394 7.20 12.23 5.05
CA GLY A 394 7.58 13.40 4.29
C GLY A 394 8.30 14.50 5.06
N SER A 395 8.33 15.67 4.42
CA SER A 395 8.79 16.94 4.97
C SER A 395 7.62 17.93 5.02
N LYS A 396 7.82 19.06 5.71
CA LYS A 396 6.86 20.18 5.70
C LYS A 396 7.54 21.45 5.24
N ALA A 397 6.78 22.45 4.81
CA ALA A 397 7.30 23.71 4.27
C ALA A 397 8.29 24.47 5.18
N SER A 398 8.23 24.24 6.50
CA SER A 398 9.15 24.86 7.47
C SER A 398 10.46 24.09 7.66
N ASP A 399 10.62 22.91 7.06
CA ASP A 399 11.84 22.11 7.16
C ASP A 399 12.92 22.65 6.23
N SER A 400 14.14 22.80 6.77
CA SER A 400 15.31 23.18 5.99
C SER A 400 15.85 22.04 5.10
N ASP A 401 15.25 20.85 5.14
CA ASP A 401 15.74 19.69 4.44
C ASP A 401 15.37 19.64 2.95
N ASP A 402 14.41 20.46 2.49
CA ASP A 402 14.00 20.54 1.09
C ASP A 402 13.66 19.14 0.51
N GLY A 403 12.98 18.32 1.32
CA GLY A 403 12.53 16.97 0.93
C GLY A 403 13.59 15.88 1.03
N LYS A 404 14.85 16.21 1.39
CA LYS A 404 15.96 15.25 1.40
C LYS A 404 15.87 14.21 2.53
N LEU A 405 15.04 14.45 3.54
CA LEU A 405 14.85 13.55 4.69
C LEU A 405 13.62 12.66 4.59
N ILE A 406 12.99 12.58 3.42
CA ILE A 406 11.98 11.55 3.20
C ILE A 406 12.54 10.18 3.54
N THR A 407 11.71 9.40 4.23
CA THR A 407 12.06 8.05 4.65
C THR A 407 10.97 7.08 4.24
N MET A 408 11.38 6.01 3.57
CA MET A 408 10.54 4.85 3.28
C MET A 408 10.82 3.77 4.32
N TRP A 409 9.85 3.47 5.16
CA TRP A 409 9.85 2.30 6.02
C TRP A 409 9.27 1.13 5.23
N LEU A 410 10.14 0.21 4.80
CA LEU A 410 9.77 -0.92 3.96
C LEU A 410 9.75 -2.23 4.74
N ALA A 411 8.61 -2.90 4.68
CA ALA A 411 8.41 -4.29 5.07
C ALA A 411 8.33 -5.15 3.79
N GLN A 412 9.40 -5.88 3.45
CA GLN A 412 9.36 -6.91 2.40
C GLN A 412 8.68 -8.16 2.96
N GLY A 413 7.57 -8.57 2.37
CA GLY A 413 6.68 -9.60 2.92
C GLY A 413 5.45 -9.03 3.65
N GLU A 414 4.69 -9.91 4.29
CA GLU A 414 3.45 -9.48 4.97
C GLU A 414 3.81 -8.77 6.29
N PRO A 415 3.22 -7.59 6.56
CA PRO A 415 3.57 -6.78 7.72
C PRO A 415 3.25 -7.43 9.06
N SER A 416 2.35 -8.42 9.17
CA SER A 416 2.06 -9.05 10.47
C SER A 416 3.26 -9.82 11.07
N HIS A 417 4.21 -10.26 10.25
CA HIS A 417 5.37 -11.07 10.68
C HIS A 417 6.70 -10.73 9.99
N THR A 418 6.75 -9.63 9.23
CA THR A 418 8.00 -9.02 8.74
C THR A 418 8.33 -7.74 9.51
N ILE A 419 9.48 -7.15 9.20
CA ILE A 419 10.03 -5.97 9.88
C ILE A 419 10.12 -4.77 8.91
N PHE A 420 9.81 -3.57 9.40
CA PHE A 420 9.92 -2.32 8.65
C PHE A 420 11.31 -1.72 8.80
N ILE A 421 12.00 -1.55 7.68
CA ILE A 421 13.38 -1.05 7.65
C ILE A 421 13.41 0.32 6.95
N PRO A 422 14.02 1.35 7.54
CA PRO A 422 14.07 2.70 6.97
C PRO A 422 15.07 2.79 5.81
N ILE A 423 14.64 3.40 4.71
CA ILE A 423 15.42 3.65 3.49
C ILE A 423 15.24 5.11 3.10
N PHE A 424 16.34 5.80 2.78
CA PHE A 424 16.31 7.20 2.35
C PHE A 424 16.48 7.30 0.83
N PRO A 425 15.49 7.81 0.08
CA PRO A 425 15.65 8.06 -1.35
C PRO A 425 16.86 8.95 -1.68
N PHE A 426 17.11 9.96 -0.84
CA PHE A 426 18.25 10.86 -1.01
C PHE A 426 19.61 10.15 -0.81
N ALA A 427 19.67 9.04 -0.06
CA ALA A 427 20.93 8.30 0.12
C ALA A 427 21.38 7.54 -1.14
N GLY A 428 20.48 7.33 -2.10
CA GLY A 428 20.74 6.58 -3.32
C GLY A 428 20.32 5.11 -3.20
N GLU A 429 21.23 4.20 -3.56
CA GLU A 429 21.01 2.75 -3.51
C GLU A 429 20.48 2.28 -2.14
N PRO A 430 19.37 1.51 -2.10
CA PRO A 430 18.96 0.78 -0.92
C PRO A 430 20.08 -0.14 -0.40
N PRO A 431 20.10 -0.47 0.91
CA PRO A 431 21.07 -1.41 1.45
C PRO A 431 20.99 -2.78 0.75
N GLU A 432 22.09 -3.23 0.14
CA GLU A 432 22.17 -4.49 -0.63
C GLU A 432 21.76 -5.71 0.19
N ILE A 433 21.98 -5.67 1.51
CA ILE A 433 21.56 -6.71 2.44
C ILE A 433 20.04 -6.95 2.48
N LEU A 434 19.24 -6.05 1.89
CA LEU A 434 17.80 -6.20 1.79
C LEU A 434 17.36 -6.92 0.51
N ASN A 435 18.26 -7.21 -0.43
CA ASN A 435 17.89 -7.80 -1.72
C ASN A 435 17.27 -9.20 -1.61
N ASP A 436 17.59 -9.92 -0.54
CA ASP A 436 17.14 -11.28 -0.20
C ASP A 436 16.22 -11.29 1.03
N MET A 437 15.80 -10.12 1.54
CA MET A 437 14.96 -10.05 2.74
C MET A 437 13.60 -10.74 2.55
N TYR A 438 13.08 -10.73 1.31
CA TYR A 438 11.88 -11.47 0.94
C TYR A 438 11.96 -12.98 1.25
N LEU A 439 13.15 -13.61 1.15
CA LEU A 439 13.33 -15.05 1.47
C LEU A 439 13.03 -15.33 2.94
N TYR A 440 13.63 -14.54 3.84
CA TYR A 440 13.43 -14.70 5.28
C TYR A 440 12.00 -14.37 5.72
N SER A 441 11.37 -13.39 5.05
CA SER A 441 9.95 -13.09 5.29
C SER A 441 9.03 -14.25 4.86
N ASN A 442 9.41 -14.95 3.79
CA ASN A 442 8.68 -16.11 3.29
C ASN A 442 8.84 -17.30 4.23
N GLU A 443 10.06 -17.57 4.72
CA GLU A 443 10.31 -18.60 5.73
C GLU A 443 9.42 -18.42 6.96
N LYS A 444 9.31 -17.19 7.51
CA LYS A 444 8.42 -16.94 8.65
C LYS A 444 6.94 -17.07 8.29
N ARG A 445 6.55 -16.71 7.07
CA ARG A 445 5.18 -16.90 6.58
C ARG A 445 4.77 -18.37 6.62
N HIS A 446 5.63 -19.27 6.17
CA HIS A 446 5.35 -20.72 6.15
C HIS A 446 5.29 -21.33 7.56
N LEU A 447 5.86 -20.67 8.57
CA LEU A 447 5.66 -21.07 9.97
C LEU A 447 4.26 -20.71 10.50
N LEU A 448 3.62 -19.71 9.90
CA LEU A 448 2.42 -19.06 10.44
C LEU A 448 1.15 -19.47 9.71
N TYR A 449 1.21 -19.69 8.40
CA TYR A 449 0.07 -20.11 7.60
C TYR A 449 0.08 -21.62 7.39
N ASP A 450 -1.10 -22.21 7.46
CA ASP A 450 -1.33 -23.61 7.10
C ASP A 450 -1.46 -23.73 5.57
N TYR A 451 -0.32 -23.75 4.87
CA TYR A 451 -0.28 -24.08 3.45
C TYR A 451 -0.43 -25.59 3.30
N GLN A 452 -1.45 -26.04 2.57
CA GLN A 452 -1.58 -27.43 2.21
C GLN A 452 -0.79 -27.66 0.93
N ASP A 453 0.25 -28.49 1.01
CA ASP A 453 0.92 -29.11 -0.15
C ASP A 453 -0.12 -30.02 -0.84
N THR A 454 -0.77 -29.52 -1.89
CA THR A 454 -1.85 -30.22 -2.57
C THR A 454 -1.39 -31.03 -3.77
N ASP A 455 -0.19 -30.77 -4.29
CA ASP A 455 0.39 -31.49 -5.43
C ASP A 455 1.43 -32.57 -5.05
N GLY A 456 1.89 -32.57 -3.79
CA GLY A 456 2.79 -33.57 -3.22
C GLY A 456 4.23 -33.47 -3.74
N ASP A 457 4.61 -32.34 -4.32
CA ASP A 457 5.95 -32.10 -4.83
C ASP A 457 6.91 -31.52 -3.76
N GLY A 458 6.35 -31.07 -2.65
CA GLY A 458 7.08 -30.49 -1.51
C GLY A 458 7.53 -29.05 -1.74
N ASP A 459 7.03 -28.36 -2.77
CA ASP A 459 7.27 -26.95 -3.09
C ASP A 459 6.04 -26.10 -2.76
N ASP A 460 5.84 -25.84 -1.46
CA ASP A 460 4.83 -24.93 -0.93
C ASP A 460 5.01 -23.44 -1.35
N ASN A 461 5.91 -23.15 -2.31
CA ASN A 461 6.16 -21.82 -2.84
C ASN A 461 5.33 -21.48 -4.08
N GLU A 462 4.55 -22.42 -4.63
CA GLU A 462 3.77 -22.19 -5.85
C GLU A 462 2.54 -21.29 -5.56
N CYS A 463 2.65 -19.99 -5.88
CA CYS A 463 1.47 -19.11 -5.96
C CYS A 463 0.70 -19.36 -7.28
N THR A 464 0.05 -20.51 -7.47
CA THR A 464 -0.73 -20.79 -8.69
C THR A 464 -2.14 -20.19 -8.63
N GLY A 465 -2.23 -18.86 -8.61
CA GLY A 465 -3.49 -18.13 -8.82
C GLY A 465 -4.53 -18.25 -7.68
N TYR A 466 -5.73 -17.72 -7.91
CA TYR A 466 -6.79 -17.48 -6.89
C TYR A 466 -7.35 -18.75 -6.23
N THR A 467 -7.13 -19.92 -6.83
CA THR A 467 -7.78 -21.17 -6.43
C THR A 467 -6.85 -22.19 -5.79
N GLU A 468 -5.54 -21.93 -5.75
CA GLU A 468 -4.56 -22.90 -5.29
C GLU A 468 -3.58 -22.28 -4.26
N GLU A 469 -3.33 -23.09 -3.25
CA GLU A 469 -2.31 -23.07 -2.19
C GLU A 469 -1.93 -21.77 -1.50
N ARG A 470 -1.38 -20.75 -2.17
CA ARG A 470 -0.86 -19.55 -1.47
C ARG A 470 -1.83 -18.36 -1.48
N ASN A 471 -2.77 -18.35 -2.44
CA ASN A 471 -3.73 -17.25 -2.60
C ASN A 471 -5.18 -17.64 -2.24
N ALA A 472 -5.38 -18.81 -1.64
CA ALA A 472 -6.63 -19.16 -0.98
C ALA A 472 -6.68 -18.54 0.43
N ASP A 473 -7.85 -18.46 1.07
CA ASP A 473 -7.92 -17.94 2.45
C ASP A 473 -7.31 -18.95 3.43
N HIS A 474 -6.17 -18.59 4.02
CA HIS A 474 -5.49 -19.41 5.04
C HIS A 474 -5.70 -18.84 6.43
N SER A 475 -5.84 -19.77 7.38
CA SER A 475 -5.79 -19.44 8.79
C SER A 475 -4.35 -19.19 9.22
N ILE A 476 -4.13 -18.09 9.93
CA ILE A 476 -2.85 -17.79 10.57
C ILE A 476 -2.81 -18.37 12.00
N ASN A 477 -1.67 -18.93 12.40
CA ASN A 477 -1.42 -19.47 13.73
C ASN A 477 -1.06 -18.36 14.73
N LEU A 478 -2.04 -17.96 15.54
CA LEU A 478 -1.90 -16.85 16.48
C LEU A 478 -1.01 -17.19 17.68
N ALA A 479 -0.97 -18.45 18.11
CA ALA A 479 -0.09 -18.89 19.19
C ALA A 479 1.40 -18.74 18.81
N LEU A 480 1.75 -18.95 17.54
CA LEU A 480 3.10 -18.68 17.05
C LEU A 480 3.34 -17.19 16.77
N LEU A 481 2.34 -16.49 16.26
CA LEU A 481 2.43 -15.07 15.93
C LEU A 481 2.67 -14.20 17.16
N THR A 482 1.76 -14.28 18.15
CA THR A 482 1.72 -13.39 19.32
C THR A 482 1.91 -14.12 20.65
N GLY A 483 2.00 -15.45 20.65
CA GLY A 483 2.00 -16.23 21.89
C GLY A 483 0.59 -16.29 22.50
N ASN A 484 0.51 -16.12 23.82
CA ASN A 484 -0.77 -16.01 24.54
C ASN A 484 -1.23 -14.55 24.72
N GLY A 485 -0.57 -13.61 24.04
CA GLY A 485 -0.73 -12.18 24.26
C GLY A 485 -1.29 -11.43 23.06
N TYR A 486 -1.27 -10.10 23.19
CA TYR A 486 -1.63 -9.16 22.13
C TYR A 486 -0.51 -9.07 21.08
N TYR A 487 -0.72 -8.22 20.07
CA TYR A 487 0.34 -7.82 19.15
C TYR A 487 1.62 -7.49 19.93
N GLY A 488 2.78 -7.84 19.37
CA GLY A 488 4.09 -7.48 19.93
C GLY A 488 4.46 -8.09 21.30
N GLN A 489 3.53 -8.71 22.02
CA GLN A 489 3.77 -9.16 23.40
C GLN A 489 4.50 -10.49 23.47
N GLY A 490 4.32 -11.35 22.47
CA GLY A 490 4.91 -12.68 22.44
C GLY A 490 5.14 -13.19 21.02
N GLY A 491 5.34 -14.51 20.92
CA GLY A 491 5.54 -15.20 19.65
C GLY A 491 6.68 -14.61 18.81
N ILE A 492 6.51 -14.69 17.48
CA ILE A 492 7.42 -14.13 16.48
C ILE A 492 7.38 -12.59 16.48
N GLN A 493 6.26 -11.97 16.87
CA GLN A 493 6.13 -10.51 16.86
C GLN A 493 6.98 -9.82 17.92
N ARG A 494 7.15 -10.40 19.11
CA ARG A 494 7.93 -9.76 20.19
C ARG A 494 9.32 -9.27 19.77
N PRO A 495 10.20 -10.12 19.19
CA PRO A 495 11.50 -9.65 18.74
C PRO A 495 11.43 -8.63 17.58
N ILE A 496 10.42 -8.70 16.71
CA ILE A 496 10.19 -7.73 15.64
C ILE A 496 9.89 -6.35 16.24
N PHE A 497 8.93 -6.30 17.15
CA PHE A 497 8.44 -5.06 17.76
C PHE A 497 9.54 -4.37 18.56
N LEU A 498 10.30 -5.12 19.36
CA LEU A 498 11.43 -4.59 20.12
C LEU A 498 12.55 -4.07 19.21
N THR A 499 12.82 -4.75 18.10
CA THR A 499 13.83 -4.30 17.12
C THR A 499 13.40 -3.02 16.42
N GLU A 500 12.12 -2.89 16.06
CA GLU A 500 11.57 -1.67 15.48
C GLU A 500 11.54 -0.51 16.46
N ASN A 501 11.15 -0.73 17.72
CA ASN A 501 11.21 0.32 18.75
C ASN A 501 12.64 0.85 18.93
N TRP A 502 13.64 -0.04 18.93
CA TRP A 502 15.04 0.38 18.89
C TRP A 502 15.36 1.22 17.64
N ALA A 503 14.92 0.79 16.45
CA ALA A 503 15.15 1.52 15.21
C ALA A 503 14.46 2.90 15.21
N TYR A 504 13.26 3.01 15.77
CA TYR A 504 12.53 4.28 15.91
C TYR A 504 13.29 5.27 16.79
N ASN A 505 13.87 4.80 17.89
CA ASN A 505 14.69 5.64 18.76
C ASN A 505 15.95 6.13 18.03
N LYS A 506 16.65 5.25 17.30
CA LYS A 506 17.80 5.64 16.49
C LYS A 506 17.41 6.62 15.38
N TYR A 507 16.28 6.38 14.72
CA TYR A 507 15.74 7.23 13.66
C TYR A 507 15.41 8.63 14.18
N ASN A 508 14.68 8.73 15.29
CA ASN A 508 14.30 10.02 15.87
C ASN A 508 15.54 10.83 16.29
N GLN A 509 16.54 10.19 16.91
CA GLN A 509 17.82 10.84 17.23
C GLN A 509 18.56 11.30 15.97
N LYS A 510 18.59 10.47 14.92
CA LYS A 510 19.21 10.79 13.63
C LYS A 510 18.55 11.98 12.95
N MET A 511 17.22 11.98 12.85
CA MET A 511 16.45 13.06 12.24
C MET A 511 16.60 14.38 13.00
N PHE A 512 16.56 14.35 14.33
CA PHE A 512 16.80 15.53 15.16
C PHE A 512 18.19 16.13 14.90
N ASN A 513 19.23 15.30 14.91
CA ASN A 513 20.60 15.75 14.72
C ASN A 513 20.84 16.32 13.31
N ILE A 514 20.32 15.67 12.27
CA ILE A 514 20.50 16.15 10.89
C ILE A 514 19.76 17.47 10.67
N ARG A 515 18.50 17.58 11.12
CA ARG A 515 17.75 18.83 10.99
C ARG A 515 18.45 19.98 11.70
N TYR A 516 18.97 19.75 12.90
CA TYR A 516 19.81 20.73 13.59
C TYR A 516 21.04 21.15 12.77
N GLN A 517 21.72 20.21 12.09
CA GLN A 517 22.86 20.53 11.24
C GLN A 517 22.44 21.32 9.99
N LEU A 518 21.32 20.98 9.36
CA LEU A 518 20.80 21.69 8.19
C LEU A 518 20.36 23.11 8.55
N ASP A 519 19.59 23.29 9.64
CA ASP A 519 19.15 24.59 10.13
C ASP A 519 20.32 25.56 10.40
N ASN A 520 21.49 25.01 10.74
CA ASN A 520 22.70 25.78 11.06
C ASN A 520 23.74 25.76 9.91
N ASN A 521 23.42 25.18 8.74
CA ASN A 521 24.34 25.02 7.60
C ASN A 521 25.68 24.33 7.97
N PHE A 522 25.63 23.31 8.84
CA PHE A 522 26.78 22.53 9.30
C PHE A 522 27.07 21.28 8.47
N ILE A 523 26.22 20.94 7.50
CA ILE A 523 26.37 19.76 6.65
C ILE A 523 26.04 20.13 5.20
N THR A 524 26.84 19.65 4.26
CA THR A 524 26.58 19.76 2.81
C THR A 524 25.69 18.62 2.31
N ASP A 525 25.11 18.77 1.11
CA ASP A 525 24.30 17.71 0.50
C ASP A 525 25.07 16.40 0.29
N ASP A 526 26.35 16.48 -0.10
CA ASP A 526 27.22 15.29 -0.29
C ASP A 526 27.49 14.58 1.04
N GLU A 527 27.81 15.35 2.09
CA GLU A 527 27.99 14.83 3.44
C GLU A 527 26.70 14.21 3.98
N LEU A 528 25.55 14.88 3.77
CA LEU A 528 24.23 14.36 4.15
C LEU A 528 23.95 13.03 3.46
N ARG A 529 24.13 12.96 2.14
CA ARG A 529 23.90 11.75 1.33
C ARG A 529 24.72 10.58 1.85
N GLN A 530 26.02 10.79 2.06
CA GLN A 530 26.92 9.75 2.60
C GLN A 530 26.53 9.36 4.03
N ASN A 531 26.19 10.33 4.87
CA ASN A 531 25.81 10.12 6.27
C ASN A 531 24.48 9.37 6.43
N LEU A 532 23.52 9.56 5.51
CA LEU A 532 22.29 8.77 5.45
C LEU A 532 22.58 7.36 4.94
N LYS A 533 23.39 7.21 3.89
CA LYS A 533 23.80 5.92 3.32
C LYS A 533 24.45 5.00 4.36
N GLU A 534 25.48 5.47 5.04
CA GLU A 534 26.18 4.69 6.08
C GLU A 534 25.25 4.30 7.24
N TRP A 535 24.34 5.20 7.61
CA TRP A 535 23.40 4.94 8.69
C TRP A 535 22.35 3.89 8.29
N GLN A 536 21.74 4.01 7.10
CA GLN A 536 20.74 3.03 6.66
C GLN A 536 21.35 1.64 6.46
N GLU A 537 22.60 1.54 5.98
CA GLU A 537 23.32 0.27 5.87
C GLU A 537 23.52 -0.39 7.24
N ASN A 538 23.93 0.38 8.25
CA ASN A 538 24.13 -0.11 9.61
C ASN A 538 22.82 -0.56 10.28
N ILE A 539 21.77 0.24 10.14
CA ILE A 539 20.44 -0.07 10.67
C ILE A 539 19.87 -1.31 10.00
N ALA A 540 19.87 -1.38 8.66
CA ALA A 540 19.37 -2.53 7.91
C ALA A 540 20.10 -3.83 8.29
N GLN A 541 21.44 -3.78 8.40
CA GLN A 541 22.24 -4.93 8.83
C GLN A 541 21.82 -5.43 10.21
N THR A 542 21.67 -4.52 11.17
CA THR A 542 21.34 -4.87 12.56
C THR A 542 19.91 -5.41 12.66
N MET A 543 18.95 -4.74 12.02
CA MET A 543 17.54 -5.15 12.01
C MET A 543 17.37 -6.53 11.36
N LYS A 544 17.96 -6.76 10.18
CA LYS A 544 17.89 -8.07 9.50
C LYS A 544 18.53 -9.18 10.33
N THR A 545 19.70 -8.94 10.93
CA THR A 545 20.36 -9.94 11.78
C THR A 545 19.47 -10.36 12.96
N HIS A 546 18.84 -9.41 13.63
CA HIS A 546 17.93 -9.71 14.74
C HIS A 546 16.64 -10.40 14.30
N TYR A 547 16.07 -9.96 13.17
CA TYR A 547 14.90 -10.59 12.55
C TYR A 547 15.10 -12.08 12.25
N ILE A 548 16.21 -12.42 11.57
CA ILE A 548 16.58 -13.80 11.22
C ILE A 548 16.75 -14.64 12.49
N ASN A 549 17.48 -14.11 13.47
CA ASN A 549 17.79 -14.84 14.70
C ASN A 549 16.61 -14.92 15.68
N GLY A 550 15.49 -14.23 15.44
CA GLY A 550 14.39 -14.13 16.41
C GLY A 550 14.82 -13.46 17.73
N THR A 551 15.74 -12.50 17.63
CA THR A 551 16.28 -11.74 18.78
C THR A 551 16.00 -10.25 18.59
N TYR A 552 16.47 -9.41 19.52
CA TYR A 552 16.37 -7.95 19.42
C TYR A 552 17.62 -7.30 20.02
N PRO A 553 17.95 -6.04 19.66
CA PRO A 553 19.06 -5.31 20.26
C PRO A 553 18.91 -5.14 21.77
N ASN A 554 19.97 -5.32 22.56
CA ASN A 554 19.91 -5.21 24.04
C ASN A 554 19.43 -3.83 24.54
N GLU A 555 19.72 -2.77 23.77
CA GLU A 555 19.27 -1.40 24.04
C GLU A 555 17.75 -1.22 23.87
N ALA A 556 17.03 -2.21 23.31
CA ALA A 556 15.58 -2.14 23.14
C ALA A 556 14.82 -2.21 24.48
N LEU A 557 15.42 -2.77 25.54
CA LEU A 557 14.76 -2.97 26.85
C LEU A 557 14.89 -1.78 27.81
N THR A 558 15.79 -0.82 27.55
CA THR A 558 16.07 0.26 28.51
C THR A 558 14.94 1.30 28.60
N ASP A 559 14.06 1.37 27.61
CA ASP A 559 12.93 2.32 27.59
C ASP A 559 11.65 1.80 28.25
N GLU A 560 11.45 0.47 28.34
CA GLU A 560 10.28 -0.11 29.04
C GLU A 560 10.32 0.18 30.55
N THR A 561 11.50 0.33 31.15
CA THR A 561 11.63 0.64 32.58
C THR A 561 11.38 2.12 32.95
N SER A 562 11.03 2.96 31.97
CA SER A 562 10.79 4.41 32.16
C SER A 562 9.35 4.85 31.93
N LYS A 563 8.43 3.92 31.63
CA LYS A 563 7.00 4.18 31.45
C LYS A 563 6.19 3.64 32.62
#